data_AF-A0A525CSY8-F1
#
_entry.id   AF-A0A525CSY8-F1
#
_cell.length_a   1.000
_cell.length_b   1.000
_cell.length_c   1.000
_cell.angle_alpha   90.00
_cell.angle_beta   90.00
_cell.angle_gamma   90.00
#
_symmetry.space_group_name_H-M   'P 1'
#
loop_
_entity.id
_entity.type
_entity.pdbx_description
1 polymer ?
#
loop_
_entity_poly.entity_id
_entity_poly.type
_entity_poly.pdbx_seq_one_letter_code
_entity_poly.pdbx_strand_id
1 'polypeptide(L)'
;MKPIQNRALILGLSLLLVMWMAGCGKKGPPSVPSAKAVTLPAPANLTIINEQGMLSWNYDPASVPEPIRLQGFDIFRASLDKEGCEGCPIIFERLDRVNQDVRQYAVKPIPGHTCYFKIQAIGEPDIKSEFSRVVQNKYE
;
A
#
# COMPACT_ATOMS: atom_id res chain seq x y z
N MET A 1 33.36 -66.46 -23.33
CA MET A 1 33.67 -65.26 -22.49
C MET A 1 34.31 -64.23 -23.43
N LYS A 2 33.83 -63.01 -23.67
CA LYS A 2 33.21 -61.99 -22.81
C LYS A 2 32.21 -61.13 -23.64
N PRO A 3 30.89 -61.16 -23.35
CA PRO A 3 29.93 -60.19 -23.89
C PRO A 3 29.70 -59.00 -22.91
N ILE A 4 30.59 -58.79 -21.93
CA ILE A 4 30.37 -57.88 -20.80
C ILE A 4 30.85 -56.45 -21.11
N GLN A 5 31.84 -56.28 -21.99
CA GLN A 5 32.48 -54.98 -22.22
C GLN A 5 31.62 -54.00 -23.03
N ASN A 6 30.78 -54.50 -23.95
CA ASN A 6 29.89 -53.65 -24.76
C ASN A 6 28.67 -53.15 -23.96
N ARG A 7 28.19 -53.91 -22.96
CA ARG A 7 27.00 -53.51 -22.19
C ARG A 7 27.31 -52.39 -21.20
N ALA A 8 28.48 -52.41 -20.56
CA ALA A 8 28.91 -51.36 -19.66
C ALA A 8 29.18 -50.04 -20.40
N LEU A 9 29.72 -50.10 -21.62
CA LEU A 9 29.98 -48.93 -22.45
C LEU A 9 28.69 -48.29 -22.99
N ILE A 10 27.72 -49.12 -23.39
CA ILE A 10 26.39 -48.64 -23.84
C ILE A 10 25.61 -48.02 -22.67
N LEU A 11 25.66 -48.62 -21.48
CA LEU A 11 25.01 -48.07 -20.28
C LEU A 11 25.65 -46.74 -19.84
N GLY A 12 26.97 -46.64 -19.85
CA GLY A 12 27.69 -45.40 -19.52
C GLY A 12 27.38 -44.25 -20.50
N LEU A 13 27.31 -44.54 -21.80
CA LEU A 13 26.99 -43.54 -22.81
C LEU A 13 25.53 -43.05 -22.71
N SER A 14 24.60 -43.94 -22.34
CA SER A 14 23.19 -43.58 -22.14
C SER A 14 22.98 -42.65 -20.94
N LEU A 15 23.75 -42.84 -19.86
CA LEU A 15 23.63 -42.02 -18.65
C LEU A 15 24.16 -40.58 -18.85
N LEU A 16 25.22 -40.44 -19.64
CA LEU A 16 25.79 -39.14 -20.04
C LEU A 16 24.80 -38.32 -20.90
N LEU A 17 24.03 -38.98 -21.77
CA LEU A 17 23.03 -38.33 -22.62
C LEU A 17 21.86 -37.75 -21.82
N VAL A 18 21.44 -38.43 -20.75
CA VAL A 18 20.34 -37.98 -19.88
C VAL A 18 20.75 -36.75 -19.05
N MET A 19 22.00 -36.66 -18.61
CA MET A 19 22.49 -35.49 -17.86
C MET A 19 22.56 -34.21 -18.72
N TRP A 20 22.77 -34.32 -20.04
CA TRP A 20 22.76 -33.16 -20.94
C TRP A 20 21.36 -32.59 -21.19
N MET A 21 20.28 -33.37 -21.04
CA MET A 21 18.92 -32.88 -21.24
C MET A 21 18.28 -32.26 -19.99
N ALA A 22 18.93 -32.35 -18.82
CA ALA A 22 18.43 -31.75 -17.56
C ALA A 22 18.79 -30.26 -17.40
N GLY A 23 19.38 -29.63 -18.41
CA GLY A 23 19.90 -28.26 -18.35
C GLY A 23 19.06 -27.18 -19.05
N CYS A 24 17.73 -27.25 -19.01
CA CYS A 24 16.88 -26.14 -19.50
C CYS A 24 16.46 -25.21 -18.36
N GLY A 25 17.42 -24.42 -17.86
CA GLY A 25 17.10 -23.26 -17.04
C GLY A 25 16.51 -22.16 -17.93
N LYS A 26 15.17 -22.09 -18.00
CA LYS A 26 14.47 -20.96 -18.62
C LYS A 26 14.79 -19.71 -17.81
N LYS A 27 15.80 -18.95 -18.24
CA LYS A 27 16.04 -17.60 -17.69
C LYS A 27 14.74 -16.83 -17.89
N GLY A 28 14.15 -16.40 -16.79
CA GLY A 28 12.94 -15.58 -16.82
C GLY A 28 13.20 -14.34 -17.69
N PRO A 29 12.16 -13.77 -18.32
CA PRO A 29 12.31 -12.51 -19.02
C PRO A 29 12.97 -11.48 -18.08
N PRO A 30 13.86 -10.62 -18.59
CA PRO A 30 14.49 -9.59 -17.76
C PRO A 30 13.38 -8.77 -17.09
N SER A 31 13.38 -8.75 -15.76
CA SER A 31 12.47 -7.87 -15.02
C SER A 31 12.90 -6.43 -15.31
N VAL A 32 11.98 -5.63 -15.83
CA VAL A 32 12.20 -4.19 -15.94
C VAL A 32 12.56 -3.64 -14.55
N PRO A 33 13.56 -2.76 -14.43
CA PRO A 33 13.79 -2.03 -13.20
C PRO A 33 12.51 -1.31 -12.83
N SER A 34 12.03 -1.49 -11.60
CA SER A 34 10.92 -0.69 -11.09
C SER A 34 11.41 0.74 -11.00
N ALA A 35 11.16 1.53 -12.05
CA ALA A 35 11.34 2.97 -11.98
C ALA A 35 10.52 3.42 -10.77
N LYS A 36 11.17 4.04 -9.78
CA LYS A 36 10.46 4.58 -8.61
C LYS A 36 9.32 5.44 -9.15
N ALA A 37 8.10 4.94 -9.01
CA ALA A 37 6.93 5.70 -9.40
C ALA A 37 7.01 7.04 -8.65
N VAL A 38 6.86 8.14 -9.36
CA VAL A 38 6.83 9.46 -8.71
C VAL A 38 5.55 9.48 -7.88
N THR A 39 5.70 9.46 -6.55
CA THR A 39 4.58 9.46 -5.61
C THR A 39 4.52 10.76 -4.83
N LEU A 40 3.32 11.11 -4.39
CA LEU A 40 3.15 12.19 -3.42
C LEU A 40 3.57 11.71 -2.03
N PRO A 41 4.19 12.58 -1.21
CA PRO A 41 4.39 12.28 0.20
C PRO A 41 3.05 12.14 0.91
N ALA A 42 2.99 11.28 1.93
CA ALA A 42 1.80 11.14 2.76
C ALA A 42 1.65 12.36 3.71
N PRO A 43 0.41 12.79 4.02
CA PRO A 43 0.20 13.78 5.07
C PRO A 43 0.75 13.31 6.42
N ALA A 44 1.41 14.23 7.12
CA ALA A 44 2.10 13.95 8.38
C ALA A 44 1.34 14.53 9.57
N ASN A 45 1.62 14.01 10.77
CA ASN A 45 1.10 14.53 12.04
C ASN A 45 -0.43 14.70 12.07
N LEU A 46 -1.17 13.77 11.45
CA LEU A 46 -2.62 13.73 11.63
C LEU A 46 -2.93 13.58 13.12
N THR A 47 -3.78 14.46 13.65
CA THR A 47 -4.22 14.46 15.05
C THR A 47 -5.64 15.01 15.15
N ILE A 48 -6.29 14.75 16.29
CA ILE A 48 -7.57 15.35 16.67
C ILE A 48 -7.27 16.43 17.71
N ILE A 49 -7.61 17.68 17.44
CA ILE A 49 -7.19 18.83 18.26
C ILE A 49 -8.27 19.33 19.23
N ASN A 50 -9.50 18.82 19.16
CA ASN A 50 -10.57 19.18 20.09
C ASN A 50 -11.57 18.04 20.29
N GLU A 51 -12.40 18.16 21.33
CA GLU A 51 -13.45 17.18 21.66
C GLU A 51 -14.52 17.07 20.58
N GLN A 52 -14.70 18.13 19.79
CA GLN A 52 -15.64 18.17 18.67
C GLN A 52 -15.13 17.40 17.44
N GLY A 53 -13.93 16.82 17.49
CA GLY A 53 -13.41 15.96 16.44
C GLY A 53 -12.67 16.68 15.29
N MET A 54 -12.18 17.89 15.53
CA MET A 54 -11.40 18.62 14.52
C MET A 54 -10.10 17.88 14.20
N LEU A 55 -9.96 17.41 12.96
CA LEU A 55 -8.72 16.84 12.45
C LEU A 55 -7.76 17.96 12.08
N SER A 56 -6.47 17.76 12.33
CA SER A 56 -5.38 18.65 11.91
C SER A 56 -4.23 17.82 11.36
N TRP A 57 -3.59 18.29 10.29
CA TRP A 57 -2.43 17.62 9.68
C TRP A 57 -1.44 18.60 9.07
N ASN A 58 -0.22 18.11 8.84
CA ASN A 58 0.84 18.83 8.17
C ASN A 58 1.06 18.27 6.76
N TYR A 59 1.35 19.18 5.83
CA TYR A 59 1.77 18.83 4.48
C TYR A 59 2.66 19.93 3.94
N ASP A 60 3.85 19.58 3.47
CA ASP A 60 4.79 20.51 2.87
C ASP A 60 4.60 20.54 1.34
N PRO A 61 4.05 21.62 0.76
CA PRO A 61 3.88 21.72 -0.68
C PRO A 61 5.20 21.64 -1.47
N ALA A 62 6.33 22.02 -0.87
CA ALA A 62 7.65 21.94 -1.50
C ALA A 62 8.14 20.50 -1.68
N SER A 63 7.53 19.54 -0.97
CA SER A 63 7.83 18.11 -1.09
C SER A 63 7.10 17.43 -2.25
N VAL A 64 6.25 18.15 -2.98
CA VAL A 64 5.55 17.64 -4.16
C VAL A 64 6.54 17.59 -5.34
N PRO A 65 6.83 16.41 -5.91
CA PRO A 65 7.77 16.30 -7.01
C PRO A 65 7.17 16.81 -8.32
N GLU A 66 7.93 17.57 -9.09
CA GLU A 66 7.52 17.94 -10.45
C GLU A 66 7.44 16.70 -11.37
N PRO A 67 6.48 16.65 -12.32
CA PRO A 67 5.52 17.69 -12.69
C PRO A 67 4.18 17.62 -11.94
N ILE A 68 4.11 16.90 -10.82
CA ILE A 68 2.85 16.67 -10.09
C ILE A 68 2.34 17.98 -9.50
N ARG A 69 1.03 18.22 -9.60
CA ARG A 69 0.36 19.31 -8.89
C ARG A 69 -0.52 18.74 -7.79
N LEU A 70 -0.36 19.24 -6.57
CA LEU A 70 -1.25 18.90 -5.46
C LEU A 70 -2.65 19.47 -5.73
N GLN A 71 -3.67 18.63 -5.68
CA GLN A 71 -5.07 19.08 -5.77
C GLN A 71 -5.69 19.31 -4.39
N GLY A 72 -5.29 18.50 -3.39
CA GLY A 72 -5.96 18.48 -2.10
C GLY A 72 -5.75 17.21 -1.32
N PHE A 73 -6.75 16.88 -0.50
CA PHE A 73 -6.71 15.73 0.41
C PHE A 73 -8.04 14.99 0.39
N ASP A 74 -7.98 13.66 0.31
CA ASP A 74 -9.14 12.80 0.60
C ASP A 74 -9.11 12.42 2.09
N ILE A 75 -10.26 12.59 2.76
CA ILE A 75 -10.45 12.29 4.17
C ILE A 75 -11.29 11.03 4.28
N PHE A 76 -10.82 10.05 5.06
CA PHE A 76 -11.50 8.78 5.26
C PHE A 76 -11.88 8.59 6.71
N ARG A 77 -13.02 7.94 6.93
CA ARG A 77 -13.53 7.56 8.24
C ARG A 77 -13.94 6.10 8.25
N ALA A 78 -13.62 5.41 9.34
CA ALA A 78 -14.28 4.17 9.74
C ALA A 78 -14.97 4.41 11.10
N SER A 79 -16.09 3.75 11.35
CA SER A 79 -16.80 3.82 12.63
C SER A 79 -17.13 2.43 13.12
N LEU A 80 -16.80 2.15 14.37
CA LEU A 80 -17.18 0.93 15.07
C LEU A 80 -18.08 1.32 16.24
N ASP A 81 -19.19 0.62 16.39
CA ASP A 81 -20.06 0.70 17.57
C ASP A 81 -19.31 0.24 18.84
N LYS A 82 -19.70 0.78 20.00
CA LYS A 82 -19.17 0.33 21.31
C LYS A 82 -19.43 -1.18 21.56
N GLU A 83 -20.41 -1.75 20.88
CA GLU A 83 -20.77 -3.18 20.94
C GLU A 83 -20.06 -4.03 19.85
N GLY A 84 -19.17 -3.40 19.07
CA GLY A 84 -18.54 -3.95 17.88
C GLY A 84 -17.61 -5.14 18.12
N CYS A 85 -17.67 -6.09 17.19
CA CYS A 85 -17.11 -7.41 17.32
C CYS A 85 -15.57 -7.47 17.29
N GLU A 86 -14.98 -8.35 18.09
CA GLU A 86 -13.54 -8.63 18.05
C GLU A 86 -13.16 -9.24 16.69
N GLY A 87 -12.23 -8.60 15.98
CA GLY A 87 -11.79 -9.03 14.65
C GLY A 87 -12.64 -8.56 13.48
N CYS A 88 -13.66 -7.73 13.72
CA CYS A 88 -14.42 -7.08 12.63
C CYS A 88 -13.46 -6.25 11.75
N PRO A 89 -13.52 -6.39 10.41
CA PRO A 89 -12.67 -5.61 9.51
C PRO A 89 -13.03 -4.13 9.60
N ILE A 90 -12.01 -3.27 9.76
CA ILE A 90 -12.20 -1.81 9.78
C ILE A 90 -12.32 -1.30 8.34
N ILE A 91 -13.56 -1.04 7.90
CA ILE A 91 -13.84 -0.51 6.57
C ILE A 91 -13.79 1.02 6.62
N PHE A 92 -12.87 1.60 5.84
CA PHE A 92 -12.74 3.05 5.69
C PHE A 92 -13.50 3.52 4.46
N GLU A 93 -14.40 4.48 4.66
CA GLU A 93 -15.13 5.16 3.60
C GLU A 93 -14.60 6.59 3.44
N ARG A 94 -14.61 7.10 2.20
CA ARG A 94 -14.24 8.51 1.97
C ARG A 94 -15.36 9.40 2.52
N LEU A 95 -15.01 10.19 3.53
CA LEU A 95 -15.90 11.15 4.16
C LEU A 95 -16.02 12.42 3.32
N ASP A 96 -14.88 12.96 2.84
CA ASP A 96 -14.85 14.18 2.05
C ASP A 96 -13.55 14.33 1.24
N ARG A 97 -13.54 15.32 0.35
CA ARG A 97 -12.36 15.81 -0.36
C ARG A 97 -12.23 17.31 -0.15
N VAL A 98 -11.08 17.74 0.37
CA VAL A 98 -10.78 19.16 0.61
C VAL A 98 -9.69 19.66 -0.32
N ASN A 99 -9.62 20.97 -0.54
CA ASN A 99 -8.59 21.59 -1.37
C ASN A 99 -7.19 21.52 -0.72
N GLN A 100 -6.16 21.89 -1.49
CA GLN A 100 -4.76 21.87 -1.07
C GLN A 100 -4.38 22.85 0.05
N ASP A 101 -5.23 23.83 0.37
CA ASP A 101 -4.95 24.85 1.39
C ASP A 101 -5.51 24.47 2.77
N VAL A 102 -6.43 23.50 2.81
CA VAL A 102 -7.04 23.02 4.05
C VAL A 102 -6.04 22.15 4.83
N ARG A 103 -5.85 22.49 6.10
CA ARG A 103 -5.05 21.71 7.07
C ARG A 103 -5.86 21.24 8.28
N GLN A 104 -7.12 21.65 8.36
CA GLN A 104 -8.03 21.30 9.44
C GLN A 104 -9.41 20.96 8.90
N TYR A 105 -10.05 19.94 9.46
CA TYR A 105 -11.36 19.50 9.01
C TYR A 105 -12.24 19.06 10.19
N ALA A 106 -13.41 19.67 10.31
CA ALA A 106 -14.39 19.34 11.34
C ALA A 106 -15.13 18.07 10.94
N VAL A 107 -15.06 17.04 11.78
CA VAL A 107 -15.85 15.82 11.60
C VAL A 107 -17.09 15.89 12.47
N LYS A 108 -18.19 15.28 12.02
CA LYS A 108 -19.37 15.11 12.85
C LYS A 108 -19.15 13.94 13.83
N PRO A 109 -19.24 14.16 15.16
CA PRO A 109 -19.23 13.09 16.16
C PRO A 109 -20.34 12.07 15.92
N ILE A 110 -20.05 10.80 16.21
CA ILE A 110 -21.05 9.72 16.21
C ILE A 110 -21.08 9.14 17.62
N PRO A 111 -22.04 9.55 18.47
CA PRO A 111 -22.14 9.06 19.84
C PRO A 111 -22.16 7.53 19.91
N GLY A 112 -21.52 6.97 20.92
CA GLY A 112 -21.43 5.53 21.12
C GLY A 112 -20.54 4.79 20.11
N HIS A 113 -19.76 5.50 19.29
CA HIS A 113 -18.86 4.89 18.31
C HIS A 113 -17.41 5.31 18.55
N THR A 114 -16.50 4.37 18.28
CA THR A 114 -15.09 4.67 18.05
C THR A 114 -14.90 4.98 16.58
N CYS A 115 -14.47 6.19 16.25
CA CYS A 115 -14.18 6.61 14.89
C CYS A 115 -12.68 6.58 14.62
N TYR A 116 -12.29 6.07 13.45
CA TYR A 116 -10.92 6.06 12.95
C TYR A 116 -10.81 6.95 11.73
N PHE A 117 -9.71 7.68 11.61
CA PHE A 117 -9.48 8.61 10.52
C PHE A 117 -8.11 8.39 9.89
N LYS A 118 -8.07 8.50 8.57
CA LYS A 118 -6.84 8.58 7.79
C LYS A 118 -7.04 9.52 6.62
N ILE A 119 -5.97 10.13 6.15
CA ILE A 119 -5.99 11.08 5.05
C ILE A 119 -4.92 10.71 4.02
N GLN A 120 -5.14 11.08 2.76
CA GLN A 120 -4.13 10.95 1.70
C GLN A 120 -4.11 12.23 0.87
N ALA A 121 -2.96 12.58 0.32
CA ALA A 121 -2.83 13.65 -0.66
C ALA A 121 -3.24 13.15 -2.04
N ILE A 122 -3.86 14.04 -2.82
CA ILE A 122 -4.28 13.81 -4.20
C ILE A 122 -3.59 14.83 -5.10
N GLY A 123 -3.14 14.41 -6.28
CA GLY A 123 -2.51 15.28 -7.26
C GLY A 123 -2.72 14.84 -8.70
N GLU A 124 -2.30 15.69 -9.64
CA GLU A 124 -2.49 15.47 -11.07
C GLU A 124 -1.26 14.91 -11.78
N PRO A 125 -1.45 13.97 -12.74
CA PRO A 125 -2.71 13.32 -13.12
C PRO A 125 -3.04 12.07 -12.27
N ASP A 126 -4.13 12.11 -11.49
CA ASP A 126 -4.66 11.03 -10.59
C ASP A 126 -3.60 10.28 -9.77
N ILE A 127 -2.65 11.02 -9.18
CA ILE A 127 -1.64 10.48 -8.27
C ILE A 127 -2.14 10.62 -6.83
N LYS A 128 -2.01 9.54 -6.06
CA LYS A 128 -2.36 9.50 -4.64
C LYS A 128 -1.12 9.19 -3.83
N SER A 129 -0.99 9.83 -2.67
CA SER A 129 0.00 9.43 -1.69
C SER A 129 -0.41 8.14 -0.99
N GLU A 130 0.52 7.57 -0.22
CA GLU A 130 0.15 6.69 0.89
C GLU A 130 -0.75 7.40 1.90
N PHE A 131 -1.45 6.62 2.72
CA PHE A 131 -2.24 7.17 3.82
C PHE A 131 -1.36 7.70 4.95
N SER A 132 -1.86 8.71 5.66
CA SER A 132 -1.36 9.08 6.98
C SER A 132 -1.47 7.91 7.96
N ARG A 133 -0.80 8.05 9.10
CA ARG A 133 -1.12 7.21 10.26
C ARG A 133 -2.59 7.38 10.64
N VAL A 134 -3.21 6.30 11.09
CA VAL A 134 -4.59 6.30 11.58
C VAL A 134 -4.63 6.97 12.94
N VAL A 135 -5.59 7.86 13.14
CA VAL A 135 -5.96 8.39 14.46
C VAL A 135 -7.36 7.92 14.84
N GLN A 136 -7.64 7.82 16.13
CA GLN A 136 -8.94 7.39 16.62
C GLN A 136 -9.51 8.39 17.63
N ASN A 137 -10.83 8.54 17.63
CA ASN A 137 -11.56 9.24 18.67
C ASN A 137 -12.71 8.38 19.17
N LYS A 138 -12.96 8.40 20.48
CA LYS A 138 -14.14 7.80 21.09
C LYS A 138 -15.12 8.92 21.41
N TYR A 139 -16.29 8.88 20.79
CA TYR A 139 -17.36 9.79 21.14
C TYR A 139 -18.26 9.09 22.14
N GLU A 140 -18.22 9.54 23.39
CA GLU A 140 -18.97 8.91 24.47
C GLU A 140 -20.47 9.14 24.39
#